data_AF-A0A2H0QD68-F1
#
_entry.id   AF-A0A2H0QD68-F1
#
_cell.length_a   1.000
_cell.length_b   1.000
_cell.length_c   1.000
_cell.angle_alpha   90.00
_cell.angle_beta   90.00
_cell.angle_gamma   90.00
#
_symmetry.space_group_name_H-M   'P 1'
#
loop_
_entity.id
_entity.type
_entity.pdbx_description
1 polymer ?
#
loop_
_entity_poly.entity_id
_entity_poly.type
_entity_poly.pdbx_seq_one_letter_code
_entity_poly.pdbx_strand_id
1 'polypeptide(L)' 'MKHTTCWLHERGKHELDYRPVHMKTLTDEVEVFPAKKRVY' A
#
# COMPACT_ATOMS: atom_id res chain seq x y z
N MET A 1 3.55 -6.11 -2.91
CA MET A 1 2.43 -5.16 -2.67
C MET A 1 2.94 -4.01 -1.82
N LYS A 2 3.00 -2.80 -2.37
CA LYS A 2 3.47 -1.60 -1.68
C LYS A 2 2.69 -0.39 -2.19
N HIS A 3 2.49 0.60 -1.33
CA HIS A 3 1.93 1.89 -1.74
C HIS A 3 3.07 2.82 -2.14
N THR A 4 2.89 3.56 -3.23
CA THR A 4 3.78 4.67 -3.60
C THR A 4 3.43 5.88 -2.75
N THR A 5 4.45 6.48 -2.13
CA THR A 5 4.38 7.82 -1.54
C THR A 5 5.14 8.79 -2.44
N CYS A 6 4.62 9.99 -2.60
CA CYS A 6 5.23 11.02 -3.44
C CYS A 6 5.44 12.27 -2.59
N TRP A 7 6.68 12.76 -2.59
CA TRP A 7 7.08 13.99 -1.94
C TRP A 7 7.41 15.02 -3.01
N LEU A 8 7.00 16.28 -2.79
CA LEU A 8 7.32 17.39 -3.67
C LEU A 8 8.15 18.42 -2.89
N HIS A 9 9.37 18.66 -3.36
CA HIS A 9 10.28 19.64 -2.79
C HIS A 9 10.07 21.02 -3.42
N GLU A 10 10.48 22.08 -2.74
CA GLU A 10 10.20 23.49 -3.09
C GLU A 10 10.58 23.90 -4.53
N ARG A 11 11.59 23.25 -5.13
CA ARG A 11 12.06 23.53 -6.50
C ARG A 11 11.44 22.63 -7.58
N GLY A 12 10.32 21.99 -7.28
CA GLY A 12 9.63 21.08 -8.20
C GLY A 12 10.29 19.71 -8.36
N LYS A 13 11.35 19.42 -7.59
CA LYS A 13 11.94 18.08 -7.50
C LYS A 13 10.96 17.17 -6.78
N HIS A 14 10.57 16.07 -7.40
CA HIS A 14 9.75 15.05 -6.77
C HIS A 14 10.61 13.88 -6.31
N GLU A 15 10.16 13.20 -5.27
CA GLU A 15 10.78 11.99 -4.73
C GLU A 15 9.71 10.94 -4.49
N LEU A 16 9.97 9.74 -4.96
CA LEU A 16 9.09 8.60 -4.77
C LEU A 16 9.68 7.69 -3.71
N ASP A 17 8.84 7.37 -2.74
CA ASP A 17 9.15 6.42 -1.68
C ASP A 17 8.03 5.38 -1.61
N TYR A 18 8.19 4.38 -0.73
CA TYR A 18 7.26 3.27 -0.64
C TYR A 18 6.99 2.86 0.80
N ARG A 19 5.73 2.55 1.08
CA ARG A 19 5.32 1.93 2.34
C ARG A 19 4.65 0.57 2.10
N PRO A 20 4.79 -0.40 3.03
CA PRO A 20 4.17 -1.71 2.88
C PRO A 20 2.64 -1.63 2.95
N VAL A 21 1.98 -2.60 2.31
CA VAL A 21 0.56 -2.86 2.53
C VAL A 21 0.41 -3.67 3.82
N HIS A 22 -0.52 -3.29 4.69
CA HIS A 22 -0.79 -4.04 5.92
C HIS A 22 -1.78 -5.17 5.64
N MET A 23 -1.30 -6.41 5.73
CA MET A 23 -2.11 -7.62 5.57
C MET A 23 -2.56 -8.15 6.93
N LYS A 24 -3.32 -7.33 7.68
CA LYS A 24 -3.93 -7.71 8.97
C LYS A 24 -5.28 -7.01 9.17
N THR A 25 -6.17 -7.66 9.90
CA THR A 25 -7.44 -7.11 10.37
C THR A 25 -7.26 -6.44 11.74
N LEU A 26 -8.29 -5.73 12.21
CA LEU A 26 -8.28 -5.08 13.54
C LEU A 26 -8.67 -6.04 14.66
N THR A 27 -9.44 -7.09 14.35
CA THR A 27 -9.97 -8.09 15.28
C THR A 27 -9.87 -9.49 14.66
N ASP A 28 -10.03 -10.52 15.50
CA ASP A 28 -10.00 -11.93 15.09
C ASP A 28 -11.34 -12.42 14.51
N GLU A 29 -12.35 -11.53 14.41
CA GLU A 29 -13.67 -11.87 13.87
C GLU A 29 -13.63 -12.17 12.37
N VAL A 30 -12.61 -11.67 11.65
CA VAL A 30 -12.45 -11.84 10.20
C VAL A 30 -10.99 -12.11 9.86
N GLU A 31 -10.75 -13.13 9.04
CA GLU A 31 -9.42 -13.46 8.54
C GLU A 31 -9.01 -12.62 7.32
N VAL A 32 -7.70 -12.46 7.13
CA VAL A 32 -7.12 -11.75 5.99
C VAL A 32 -7.28 -12.58 4.71
N PHE A 33 -7.84 -11.98 3.66
CA PHE A 33 -7.90 -12.62 2.35
C PHE A 33 -6.58 -12.42 1.57
N PRO A 34 -5.90 -13.50 1.12
CA PRO A 34 -4.65 -13.38 0.38
C PRO A 34 -4.86 -12.88 -1.06
N ALA A 35 -3.83 -12.26 -1.63
CA ALA A 35 -3.88 -11.77 -3.00
C ALA A 35 -4.09 -12.93 -4.00
N LYS A 36 -5.11 -12.81 -4.84
CA LYS A 36 -5.44 -13.78 -5.89
C LYS A 36 -5.56 -13.07 -7.24
N LYS A 37 -5.37 -13.82 -8.32
CA LYS A 37 -5.62 -13.33 -9.67
C LYS A 37 -7.06 -12.80 -9.79
N ARG A 38 -7.21 -11.54 -10.17
CA ARG A 38 -8.49 -10.84 -10.38
C ARG A 38 -8.93 -11.06 -11.83
N VAL A 39 -10.08 -11.70 -12.03
CA VAL A 39 -10.71 -11.99 -13.34
C VAL A 39 -12.15 -11.47 -13.29
N TYR A 40 -12.64 -10.94 -14.41
CA TYR A 40 -13.96 -10.32 -14.58
C TYR A 40 -14.81 -11.08 -15.58
#